data_AF-A0A956L4R3-F1
#
_entry.id   AF-A0A956L4R3-F1
#
_cell.length_a   1.000
_cell.length_b   1.000
_cell.length_c   1.000
_cell.angle_alpha   90.00
_cell.angle_beta   90.00
_cell.angle_gamma   90.00
#
_symmetry.space_group_name_H-M   'P 1'
#
loop_
_entity.id
_entity.type
_entity.pdbx_description
1 polymer ?
#
loop_
_entity_poly.entity_id
_entity_poly.type
_entity_poly.pdbx_seq_one_letter_code
_entity_poly.pdbx_strand_id
1 'polypeptide(L)'
;MTPEQAEAGRRRFLAQEAMPCMRRAFEHFPEFRSALLLVAQYWSDEAHDAVHYEVLFSVLDEPDLEAARASADERTDEVNTPGRSPAELIDELVNQQMDELVNQQMDGQEFPFMGWDENGESISLFAAFCEEGCHQDMRYLEAYAPYALFRRSDDGITVEVVGTMKRPWLDGVRTQWEAEGL
;
A
#
# COMPACT_ATOMS: atom_id res chain seq x y z
N MET A 1 -6.08 5.28 19.54
CA MET A 1 -6.39 3.85 19.44
C MET A 1 -5.48 3.13 20.45
N THR A 2 -5.78 1.93 20.96
CA THR A 2 -4.75 1.16 21.70
C THR A 2 -3.91 0.34 20.70
N PRO A 3 -2.70 -0.12 21.06
CA PRO A 3 -1.92 -1.02 20.21
C PRO A 3 -2.70 -2.26 19.75
N GLU A 4 -3.52 -2.85 20.62
CA GLU A 4 -4.35 -4.02 20.28
C GLU A 4 -5.46 -3.66 19.28
N GLN A 5 -6.05 -2.46 19.42
CA GLN A 5 -7.02 -1.96 18.45
C GLN A 5 -6.36 -1.67 17.10
N ALA A 6 -5.14 -1.15 17.11
CA ALA A 6 -4.37 -0.90 15.88
C ALA A 6 -3.99 -2.19 15.18
N GLU A 7 -3.58 -3.22 15.92
CA GLU A 7 -3.33 -4.55 15.36
C GLU A 7 -4.61 -5.15 14.75
N ALA A 8 -5.73 -5.07 15.46
CA ALA A 8 -7.02 -5.53 14.94
C ALA A 8 -7.44 -4.76 13.68
N GLY A 9 -7.21 -3.43 13.66
CA GLY A 9 -7.46 -2.57 12.51
C GLY A 9 -6.62 -2.96 11.30
N ARG A 10 -5.30 -3.17 11.49
CA ARG A 10 -4.40 -3.66 10.43
C ARG A 10 -4.85 -5.00 9.86
N ARG A 11 -5.24 -5.95 10.72
CA ARG A 11 -5.77 -7.26 10.29
C ARG A 11 -7.07 -7.11 9.48
N ARG A 12 -7.97 -6.22 9.92
CA ARG A 12 -9.21 -5.90 9.21
C ARG A 12 -8.92 -5.30 7.84
N PHE A 13 -8.04 -4.30 7.77
CA PHE A 13 -7.60 -3.68 6.53
C PHE A 13 -7.03 -4.71 5.55
N LEU A 14 -6.10 -5.57 5.99
CA LEU A 14 -5.52 -6.60 5.12
C LEU A 14 -6.59 -7.56 4.58
N ALA A 15 -7.59 -7.92 5.39
CA ALA A 15 -8.62 -8.88 5.00
C ALA A 15 -9.72 -8.28 4.11
N GLN A 16 -10.12 -7.03 4.37
CA GLN A 16 -11.30 -6.40 3.75
C GLN A 16 -10.94 -5.47 2.60
N GLU A 17 -9.76 -4.85 2.64
CA GLU A 17 -9.31 -3.88 1.64
C GLU A 17 -8.21 -4.49 0.77
N ALA A 18 -7.06 -4.84 1.36
CA ALA A 18 -5.90 -5.22 0.57
C ALA A 18 -6.07 -6.57 -0.16
N MET A 19 -6.52 -7.62 0.53
CA MET A 19 -6.63 -8.95 -0.04
C MET A 19 -7.58 -9.02 -1.25
N PRO A 20 -8.79 -8.43 -1.24
CA PRO A 20 -9.62 -8.36 -2.45
C PRO A 20 -8.94 -7.68 -3.64
N CYS A 21 -8.17 -6.61 -3.38
CA CYS A 21 -7.43 -5.90 -4.42
C CYS A 21 -6.28 -6.75 -4.99
N MET A 22 -5.53 -7.46 -4.15
CA MET A 22 -4.49 -8.39 -4.60
C MET A 22 -5.05 -9.57 -5.40
N ARG A 23 -6.25 -10.08 -5.04
CA ARG A 23 -6.95 -11.11 -5.83
C ARG A 23 -7.25 -10.61 -7.24
N ARG A 24 -7.87 -9.44 -7.36
CA ARG A 24 -8.18 -8.83 -8.66
C ARG A 24 -6.91 -8.63 -9.49
N ALA A 25 -5.86 -8.09 -8.88
CA ALA A 25 -4.59 -7.87 -9.57
C ALA A 25 -3.95 -9.17 -10.07
N PHE A 26 -3.90 -10.24 -9.27
CA PHE A 26 -3.31 -11.52 -9.70
C PHE A 26 -4.19 -12.31 -10.68
N GLU A 27 -5.50 -12.08 -10.70
CA GLU A 27 -6.40 -12.61 -11.72
C GLU A 27 -6.20 -11.90 -13.06
N HIS A 28 -6.04 -10.57 -13.02
CA HIS A 28 -5.82 -9.75 -14.21
C HIS A 28 -4.41 -9.93 -14.80
N PHE A 29 -3.40 -10.04 -13.93
CA PHE A 29 -1.99 -10.25 -14.30
C PHE A 29 -1.51 -11.64 -13.88
N PRO A 30 -1.78 -12.68 -14.69
CA PRO A 30 -1.42 -14.05 -14.36
C PRO A 30 0.09 -14.28 -14.27
N GLU A 31 0.94 -13.37 -14.76
CA GLU A 31 2.38 -13.43 -14.62
C GLU A 31 2.88 -13.13 -13.19
N PHE A 32 2.17 -12.31 -12.41
CA PHE A 32 2.64 -11.90 -11.08
C PHE A 32 2.48 -12.98 -10.02
N ARG A 33 3.54 -13.21 -9.25
CA ARG A 33 3.60 -14.23 -8.20
C ARG A 33 3.55 -13.63 -6.81
N SER A 34 3.89 -12.36 -6.65
CA SER A 34 3.84 -11.67 -5.37
C SER A 34 3.52 -10.19 -5.50
N ALA A 35 3.12 -9.60 -4.37
CA ALA A 35 2.93 -8.17 -4.22
C ALA A 35 3.37 -7.76 -2.81
N LEU A 36 4.08 -6.64 -2.69
CA LEU A 36 4.54 -6.10 -1.42
C LEU A 36 3.85 -4.77 -1.16
N LEU A 37 3.03 -4.73 -0.11
CA LEU A 37 2.47 -3.50 0.42
C LEU A 37 3.56 -2.76 1.19
N LEU A 38 3.80 -1.54 0.76
CA LEU A 38 4.74 -0.60 1.32
C LEU A 38 4.00 0.55 2.00
N VAL A 39 4.58 1.11 3.05
CA VAL A 39 4.04 2.28 3.76
C VAL A 39 5.12 3.33 4.01
N ALA A 40 4.76 4.60 3.87
CA ALA A 40 5.64 5.73 4.13
C ALA A 40 4.87 6.80 4.91
N GLN A 41 5.55 7.57 5.75
CA GLN A 41 4.97 8.74 6.38
C GLN A 41 5.79 9.97 6.01
N TYR A 42 5.17 10.94 5.37
CA TYR A 42 5.79 12.23 5.07
C TYR A 42 4.71 13.29 4.80
N TRP A 43 5.12 14.54 4.70
CA TRP A 43 4.22 15.64 4.38
C TRP A 43 3.70 15.53 2.95
N SER A 44 2.38 15.61 2.79
CA SER A 44 1.72 15.89 1.52
C SER A 44 1.00 17.23 1.67
N ASP A 45 0.79 17.97 0.58
CA ASP A 45 0.33 19.37 0.51
C ASP A 45 -0.93 19.72 1.36
N GLU A 46 -1.57 18.74 2.01
CA GLU A 46 -2.78 18.85 2.83
C GLU A 46 -2.64 18.34 4.29
N ALA A 47 -1.52 17.71 4.70
CA ALA A 47 -1.36 17.18 6.06
C ALA A 47 0.08 17.05 6.56
N HIS A 48 0.31 17.39 7.83
CA HIS A 48 1.62 17.36 8.50
C HIS A 48 2.26 15.97 8.62
N ASP A 49 1.47 14.89 8.61
CA ASP A 49 1.91 13.54 9.00
C ASP A 49 1.19 12.41 8.21
N ALA A 50 0.85 12.65 6.95
CA ALA A 50 0.13 11.68 6.10
C ALA A 50 0.87 10.34 6.01
N VAL A 51 0.14 9.22 6.09
CA VAL A 51 0.70 7.91 5.80
C VAL A 51 0.22 7.45 4.43
N HIS A 52 1.17 7.29 3.52
CA HIS A 52 0.97 6.81 2.16
C HIS A 52 1.19 5.31 2.05
N TYR A 53 0.58 4.71 1.03
CA TYR A 53 0.87 3.33 0.64
C TYR A 53 1.39 3.25 -0.79
N GLU A 54 2.06 2.14 -1.09
CA GLU A 54 2.40 1.71 -2.44
C GLU A 54 2.33 0.18 -2.51
N VAL A 55 2.09 -0.38 -3.69
CA VAL A 55 2.09 -1.82 -3.93
C VAL A 55 3.11 -2.16 -5.02
N LEU A 56 4.18 -2.86 -4.63
CA LEU A 56 5.15 -3.39 -5.57
C LEU A 56 4.71 -4.80 -6.03
N PHE A 57 4.18 -4.90 -7.24
CA PHE A 57 3.90 -6.20 -7.88
C PHE A 57 5.17 -6.82 -8.45
N SER A 58 5.28 -8.15 -8.43
CA SER A 58 6.44 -8.85 -8.96
C SER A 58 6.12 -10.21 -9.58
N VAL A 59 6.85 -10.55 -10.64
CA VAL A 59 6.92 -11.90 -11.20
C VAL A 59 7.69 -12.87 -10.31
N LEU A 60 8.40 -12.39 -9.29
CA LEU A 60 9.14 -13.19 -8.31
C LEU A 60 8.23 -13.66 -7.17
N ASP A 61 8.66 -14.69 -6.43
CA ASP A 61 7.97 -15.12 -5.19
C ASP A 61 8.09 -14.10 -4.05
N GLU A 62 9.09 -13.22 -4.13
CA GLU A 62 9.30 -12.10 -3.21
C GLU A 62 9.82 -10.91 -4.04
N PRO A 63 9.18 -9.72 -3.96
CA PRO A 63 9.64 -8.58 -4.74
C PRO A 63 11.02 -8.10 -4.31
N ASP A 64 11.86 -7.74 -5.28
CA ASP A 64 13.16 -7.14 -5.03
C ASP A 64 13.00 -5.63 -4.84
N LEU A 65 12.88 -5.21 -3.57
CA LEU A 65 12.69 -3.81 -3.22
C LEU A 65 13.90 -2.93 -3.59
N GLU A 66 15.11 -3.47 -3.59
CA GLU A 66 16.30 -2.70 -3.96
C GLU A 66 16.36 -2.45 -5.46
N ALA A 67 15.97 -3.44 -6.28
CA ALA A 67 15.79 -3.25 -7.71
C ALA A 67 14.70 -2.21 -8.02
N ALA A 68 13.58 -2.26 -7.29
CA ALA A 68 12.50 -1.28 -7.43
C ALA A 68 12.98 0.14 -7.06
N ARG A 69 13.71 0.29 -5.95
CA ARG A 69 14.30 1.57 -5.54
C ARG A 69 15.29 2.12 -6.56
N ALA A 70 16.10 1.25 -7.16
CA ALA A 70 17.05 1.64 -8.18
C ALA A 70 16.38 2.10 -9.49
N SER A 71 15.22 1.52 -9.82
CA SER A 71 14.48 1.79 -11.06
C SER A 71 13.34 2.81 -10.92
N ALA A 72 13.12 3.35 -9.71
CA ALA A 72 12.01 4.26 -9.41
C ALA A 72 11.93 5.47 -10.36
N ASP A 73 13.07 5.95 -10.86
CA ASP A 73 13.15 7.09 -11.79
C ASP A 73 13.17 6.66 -13.27
N GLU A 74 13.36 5.37 -13.57
CA GLU A 74 13.64 4.83 -14.91
C GLU A 74 12.40 4.32 -15.65
N ARG A 75 11.20 4.48 -15.07
CA ARG A 75 9.88 4.08 -15.61
C ARG A 75 9.66 2.57 -15.81
N THR A 76 10.69 1.73 -15.82
CA THR A 76 10.53 0.27 -15.88
C THR A 76 11.37 -0.42 -14.81
N ASP A 77 10.75 -1.35 -14.09
CA ASP A 77 11.43 -2.26 -13.16
C ASP A 77 11.57 -3.62 -13.85
N GLU A 78 12.71 -3.84 -14.51
CA GLU A 78 12.93 -5.09 -15.27
C GLU A 78 13.10 -6.34 -14.38
N VAL A 79 13.27 -6.17 -13.06
CA VAL A 79 13.40 -7.29 -12.13
C VAL A 79 12.02 -7.74 -11.65
N ASN A 80 11.19 -6.80 -11.21
CA ASN A 80 9.87 -7.12 -10.67
C ASN A 80 8.80 -7.18 -11.76
N THR A 81 8.81 -6.25 -12.71
CA THR A 81 7.77 -6.10 -13.74
C THR A 81 8.40 -6.01 -15.15
N PRO A 82 9.11 -7.06 -15.61
CA PRO A 82 9.83 -7.03 -16.88
C PRO A 82 8.94 -6.65 -18.06
N GLY A 83 9.37 -5.65 -18.83
CA GLY A 83 8.65 -5.15 -19.99
C GLY A 83 7.34 -4.39 -19.72
N ARG A 84 7.06 -4.01 -18.47
CA ARG A 84 5.91 -3.15 -18.11
C ARG A 84 6.34 -2.04 -17.17
N SER A 85 5.73 -0.86 -17.30
CA SER A 85 5.90 0.19 -16.30
C SER A 85 4.94 -0.01 -15.12
N PRO A 86 5.36 0.31 -13.87
CA PRO A 86 4.45 0.31 -12.73
C PRO A 86 3.21 1.20 -12.91
N ALA A 87 3.36 2.35 -13.58
CA ALA A 87 2.26 3.28 -13.85
C ALA A 87 1.18 2.66 -14.75
N GLU A 88 1.59 1.97 -15.84
CA GLU A 88 0.65 1.26 -16.71
C GLU A 88 -0.13 0.18 -15.96
N LEU A 89 0.52 -0.55 -15.04
CA LEU A 89 -0.15 -1.57 -14.24
C LEU A 89 -1.24 -0.97 -13.34
N ILE A 90 -0.93 0.15 -12.66
CA ILE A 90 -1.90 0.84 -11.81
C ILE A 90 -3.04 1.40 -12.64
N ASP A 91 -2.75 2.05 -13.77
CA ASP A 91 -3.76 2.58 -14.68
C ASP A 91 -4.70 1.47 -15.18
N GLU A 92 -4.17 0.31 -15.57
CA GLU A 92 -4.98 -0.85 -16.00
C GLU A 92 -5.91 -1.33 -14.87
N LEU A 93 -5.42 -1.46 -13.63
CA LEU A 93 -6.21 -1.90 -12.48
C LEU A 93 -7.29 -0.88 -12.06
N VAL A 94 -6.94 0.40 -12.05
CA VAL A 94 -7.88 1.48 -11.72
C VAL A 94 -8.97 1.55 -12.78
N ASN A 95 -8.62 1.49 -14.06
CA ASN A 95 -9.61 1.52 -15.13
C ASN A 95 -10.55 0.31 -15.08
N GLN A 96 -10.03 -0.90 -14.80
CA GLN A 96 -10.86 -2.09 -14.60
C GLN A 96 -11.86 -1.89 -13.43
N GLN A 97 -11.39 -1.34 -12.30
CA GLN A 97 -12.24 -1.05 -11.15
C GLN A 97 -13.32 0.00 -11.49
N MET A 98 -12.96 1.03 -12.26
CA MET A 98 -13.90 2.06 -12.70
C MET A 98 -15.00 1.47 -13.58
N ASP A 99 -14.65 0.60 -14.54
CA ASP A 99 -15.63 -0.07 -15.38
C ASP A 99 -16.63 -0.89 -14.54
N GLU A 100 -16.16 -1.62 -13.53
CA GLU A 100 -17.01 -2.38 -12.62
C GLU A 100 -17.97 -1.48 -11.82
N LEU A 101 -17.50 -0.33 -11.32
CA LEU A 101 -18.29 0.61 -10.52
C LEU A 101 -19.31 1.39 -11.35
N VAL A 102 -18.93 1.82 -12.56
CA VAL A 102 -19.84 2.44 -13.54
C VAL A 102 -20.96 1.45 -13.89
N ASN A 103 -20.62 0.18 -14.13
CA ASN A 103 -21.60 -0.88 -14.38
C ASN A 103 -22.51 -1.14 -13.16
N GLN A 104 -22.06 -0.82 -11.95
CA GLN A 104 -22.83 -0.91 -10.70
C GLN A 104 -23.58 0.38 -10.31
N GLN A 105 -23.55 1.42 -11.15
CA GLN A 105 -24.22 2.72 -10.92
C GLN A 105 -23.78 3.43 -9.62
N MET A 106 -22.51 3.29 -9.22
CA MET A 106 -21.94 4.06 -8.12
C MET A 106 -21.28 5.33 -8.69
N ASP A 107 -21.94 6.48 -8.54
CA ASP A 107 -21.52 7.77 -9.12
C ASP A 107 -20.68 8.58 -8.12
N GLY A 108 -19.56 9.16 -8.59
CA GLY A 108 -18.93 10.34 -7.96
C GLY A 108 -17.92 10.15 -6.81
N GLN A 109 -17.29 8.99 -6.63
CA GLN A 109 -16.15 8.87 -5.72
C GLN A 109 -14.83 8.79 -6.50
N GLU A 110 -13.80 9.50 -6.04
CA GLU A 110 -12.41 9.23 -6.44
C GLU A 110 -11.99 7.93 -5.76
N PHE A 111 -11.56 6.94 -6.55
CA PHE A 111 -11.36 5.57 -6.05
C PHE A 111 -9.88 5.19 -6.06
N PRO A 112 -9.20 5.25 -4.91
CA PRO A 112 -7.92 4.58 -4.78
C PRO A 112 -8.11 3.07 -5.00
N PHE A 113 -7.07 2.42 -5.54
CA PHE A 113 -7.04 0.96 -5.73
C PHE A 113 -7.41 0.19 -4.45
N MET A 114 -7.08 0.74 -3.27
CA MET A 114 -7.52 0.27 -1.95
C MET A 114 -8.14 1.42 -1.15
N GLY A 115 -9.16 1.14 -0.33
CA GLY A 115 -9.68 2.13 0.62
C GLY A 115 -8.59 2.53 1.61
N TRP A 116 -8.09 3.76 1.50
CA TRP A 116 -6.95 4.23 2.29
C TRP A 116 -7.13 5.69 2.70
N ASP A 117 -7.25 5.91 4.01
CA ASP A 117 -7.40 7.23 4.62
C ASP A 117 -6.03 7.75 5.07
N GLU A 118 -5.28 8.39 4.16
CA GLU A 118 -3.90 8.86 4.37
C GLU A 118 -3.75 9.79 5.58
N ASN A 119 -4.81 10.52 5.93
CA ASN A 119 -4.79 11.57 6.94
C ASN A 119 -5.52 11.20 8.23
N GLY A 120 -6.12 10.01 8.29
CA GLY A 120 -6.89 9.53 9.44
C GLY A 120 -6.44 8.15 9.92
N GLU A 121 -7.24 7.11 9.66
CA GLU A 121 -7.03 5.79 10.29
C GLU A 121 -5.65 5.21 9.94
N SER A 122 -5.12 5.45 8.73
CA SER A 122 -3.82 4.91 8.31
C SER A 122 -2.66 5.38 9.21
N ILE A 123 -2.73 6.57 9.79
CA ILE A 123 -1.74 7.08 10.75
C ILE A 123 -1.72 6.20 11.99
N SER A 124 -2.88 5.95 12.58
CA SER A 124 -3.03 5.08 13.76
C SER A 124 -2.54 3.66 13.50
N LEU A 125 -2.77 3.16 12.28
CA LEU A 125 -2.49 1.79 11.92
C LEU A 125 -1.04 1.57 11.52
N PHE A 126 -0.43 2.46 10.74
CA PHE A 126 0.80 2.14 10.00
C PHE A 126 1.98 3.07 10.31
N ALA A 127 1.78 4.22 10.96
CA ALA A 127 2.89 5.14 11.25
C ALA A 127 4.04 4.46 12.01
N ALA A 128 3.75 3.54 12.94
CA ALA A 128 4.80 2.81 13.66
C ALA A 128 5.75 1.98 12.76
N PHE A 129 5.35 1.67 11.53
CA PHE A 129 6.10 0.85 10.57
C PHE A 129 6.87 1.67 9.53
N CYS A 130 6.56 2.95 9.34
CA CYS A 130 7.27 3.78 8.35
C CYS A 130 8.66 4.19 8.87
N GLU A 131 9.54 4.49 7.92
CA GLU A 131 10.87 5.07 8.18
C GLU A 131 10.76 6.43 8.90
N GLU A 132 11.82 6.81 9.62
CA GLU A 132 11.94 8.11 10.26
C GLU A 132 12.67 9.10 9.36
N GLY A 133 12.27 10.38 9.40
CA GLY A 133 12.94 11.45 8.65
C GLY A 133 12.59 11.53 7.17
N CYS A 134 11.55 10.82 6.72
CA CYS A 134 11.08 10.89 5.34
C CYS A 134 10.47 12.25 4.98
N HIS A 135 10.63 12.65 3.73
CA HIS A 135 10.08 13.89 3.18
C HIS A 135 9.81 13.74 1.68
N GLN A 136 8.93 14.60 1.14
CA GLN A 136 8.49 14.56 -0.26
C GLN A 136 9.62 14.70 -1.30
N ASP A 137 10.74 15.35 -0.94
CA ASP A 137 11.87 15.52 -1.86
C ASP A 137 12.76 14.26 -1.96
N MET A 138 12.45 13.19 -1.21
CA MET A 138 13.13 11.90 -1.36
C MET A 138 12.70 11.23 -2.68
N ARG A 139 13.51 10.30 -3.18
CA ARG A 139 13.09 9.50 -4.35
C ARG A 139 11.90 8.63 -3.98
N TYR A 140 11.04 8.36 -4.97
CA TYR A 140 9.71 7.78 -4.79
C TYR A 140 9.65 6.61 -3.79
N LEU A 141 10.40 5.53 -4.01
CA LEU A 141 10.41 4.34 -3.12
C LEU A 141 11.44 4.42 -1.97
N GLU A 142 12.18 5.51 -1.85
CA GLU A 142 13.21 5.69 -0.82
C GLU A 142 12.56 5.85 0.56
N ALA A 143 11.40 6.50 0.65
CA ALA A 143 10.67 6.74 1.89
C ALA A 143 9.86 5.53 2.41
N TYR A 144 9.69 4.51 1.58
CA TYR A 144 8.76 3.42 1.79
C TYR A 144 9.39 2.22 2.50
N ALA A 145 8.72 1.75 3.55
CA ALA A 145 9.07 0.55 4.30
C ALA A 145 8.12 -0.62 3.95
N PRO A 146 8.62 -1.87 3.89
CA PRO A 146 7.78 -3.04 3.69
C PRO A 146 6.83 -3.25 4.86
N TYR A 147 5.58 -3.64 4.56
CA TYR A 147 4.58 -3.96 5.58
C TYR A 147 3.97 -5.36 5.41
N ALA A 148 3.38 -5.68 4.26
CA ALA A 148 2.73 -6.98 4.04
C ALA A 148 3.07 -7.57 2.68
N LEU A 149 3.44 -8.85 2.67
CA LEU A 149 3.80 -9.60 1.48
C LEU A 149 2.68 -10.57 1.13
N PHE A 150 2.14 -10.42 -0.07
CA PHE A 150 1.14 -11.29 -0.65
C PHE A 150 1.83 -12.22 -1.63
N ARG A 151 1.61 -13.54 -1.50
CA ARG A 151 2.17 -14.54 -2.42
C ARG A 151 1.05 -15.37 -3.01
N ARG A 152 1.09 -15.56 -4.32
CA ARG A 152 0.21 -16.47 -5.04
C ARG A 152 0.82 -17.87 -5.05
N SER A 153 0.00 -18.85 -4.70
CA SER A 153 0.27 -20.27 -4.85
C SER A 153 -0.88 -20.96 -5.57
N ASP A 154 -0.74 -22.26 -5.82
CA ASP A 154 -1.80 -23.07 -6.41
C ASP A 154 -3.07 -23.13 -5.53
N ASP A 155 -2.92 -22.93 -4.21
CA ASP A 155 -4.00 -22.96 -3.23
C ASP A 155 -4.65 -21.58 -2.99
N GLY A 156 -4.19 -20.54 -3.69
CA GLY A 156 -4.73 -19.18 -3.60
C GLY A 156 -3.68 -18.13 -3.25
N ILE A 157 -4.04 -17.17 -2.40
CA ILE A 157 -3.16 -16.08 -1.99
C ILE A 157 -2.94 -16.15 -0.48
N THR A 158 -1.69 -16.14 -0.06
CA THR A 158 -1.29 -15.99 1.34
C THR A 158 -0.84 -14.55 1.60
N VAL A 159 -0.97 -14.10 2.85
CA VAL A 159 -0.46 -12.80 3.30
C VAL A 159 0.40 -13.00 4.54
N GLU A 160 1.56 -12.37 4.54
CA GLU A 160 2.52 -12.35 5.63
C GLU A 160 2.80 -10.90 6.03
N VAL A 161 2.68 -10.57 7.32
CA VAL A 161 3.12 -9.25 7.82
C VAL A 161 4.63 -9.32 8.00
N VAL A 162 5.36 -8.63 7.13
CA VAL A 162 6.83 -8.56 7.10
C VAL A 162 7.35 -7.25 7.69
N GLY A 163 6.47 -6.28 7.94
CA GLY A 163 6.83 -4.99 8.49
C GLY A 163 7.37 -5.08 9.91
N THR A 164 8.43 -4.32 10.16
CA THR A 164 9.01 -4.16 11.50
C THR A 164 8.61 -2.79 12.04
N MET A 165 8.13 -2.73 13.28
CA MET A 165 7.87 -1.44 13.93
C MET A 165 9.19 -0.71 14.18
N LYS A 166 9.38 0.42 13.49
CA LYS A 166 10.55 1.31 13.64
C LYS A 166 10.30 2.38 14.69
N ARG A 167 9.03 2.78 14.86
CA ARG A 167 8.61 3.86 15.76
C ARG A 167 7.49 3.35 16.70
N PRO A 168 7.78 2.44 17.64
CA PRO A 168 6.75 1.78 18.45
C PRO A 168 5.87 2.73 19.28
N TRP A 169 6.35 3.94 19.60
CA TRP A 169 5.57 4.95 20.32
C TRP A 169 4.43 5.56 19.48
N LEU A 170 4.38 5.27 18.17
CA LEU A 170 3.29 5.68 17.28
C LEU A 170 2.24 4.59 17.07
N ASP A 171 2.38 3.39 17.65
CA ASP A 171 1.42 2.30 17.45
C ASP A 171 0.06 2.62 18.11
N GLY A 172 -0.95 2.87 17.29
CA GLY A 172 -2.27 3.31 17.74
C GLY A 172 -2.36 4.78 18.14
N VAL A 173 -1.38 5.62 17.78
CA VAL A 173 -1.45 7.07 18.02
C VAL A 173 -2.73 7.63 17.38
N ARG A 174 -3.46 8.49 18.10
CA ARG A 174 -4.61 9.18 17.50
C ARG A 174 -4.12 10.36 16.69
N THR A 175 -4.76 10.65 15.57
CA THR A 175 -4.52 11.91 14.85
C THR A 175 -4.95 13.08 15.75
N GLN A 176 -4.36 14.27 15.55
CA GLN A 176 -4.68 15.44 16.39
C GLN A 176 -6.18 15.76 16.38
N TRP A 177 -6.84 15.63 15.23
CA TRP A 177 -8.28 15.90 15.07
C TRP A 177 -9.17 14.90 15.86
N GLU A 178 -8.80 13.61 15.88
CA GLU A 178 -9.47 12.60 16.70
C GLU A 178 -9.24 12.78 18.21
N ALA A 179 -8.07 13.32 18.59
CA ALA A 179 -7.77 13.64 19.99
C ALA A 179 -8.57 14.84 20.49
N GLU A 180 -8.93 15.76 19.58
CA GLU A 180 -9.71 16.97 19.86
C GLU A 180 -11.23 16.76 19.76
N GLY A 181 -11.69 15.61 19.27
CA GLY A 181 -13.12 15.26 19.19
C GLY A 181 -13.88 16.07 18.14
N LEU A 182 -13.19 16.50 17.09
CA LEU A 182 -13.74 17.20 15.92
C LEU A 182 -14.20 16.22 14.84
#